data_AF-A0A1A8K2D2-F1
#
_entry.id   AF-A0A1A8K2D2-F1
#
_cell.length_a   1.000
_cell.length_b   1.000
_cell.length_c   1.000
_cell.angle_alpha   90.00
_cell.angle_beta   90.00
_cell.angle_gamma   90.00
#
_symmetry.space_group_name_H-M   'P 1'
#
loop_
_entity.id
_entity.type
_entity.pdbx_description
1 polymer ?
#
loop_
_entity_poly.entity_id
_entity_poly.type
_entity_poly.pdbx_seq_one_letter_code
_entity_poly.pdbx_strand_id
1 'polypeptide(L)'
;RIGSIYTADFSYNSTQCFLQKFSDDSAIVGLIKDGDDKEYRRLTQDFVDWCQLNYLQINASKTKELVVDFRRHKHSSLQPLSIQGMDIETVDSYRYLGVHLNNKLDWTHNSDALYRKGQSRLYLLR
;
A
#
# COMPACT_ATOMS: atom_id res chain seq x y z
N ARG A 1 5.28 -20.33 12.21
CA ARG A 1 4.35 -19.58 13.10
C ARG A 1 5.06 -18.53 13.97
N ILE A 2 6.29 -18.14 13.64
CA ILE A 2 7.10 -17.16 14.41
C ILE A 2 6.80 -15.72 13.96
N GLY A 3 6.48 -15.52 12.67
CA GLY A 3 6.20 -14.17 12.13
C GLY A 3 4.97 -13.46 12.69
N SER A 4 3.96 -14.19 13.17
CA SER A 4 2.71 -13.58 13.66
C SER A 4 2.80 -12.96 15.06
N ILE A 5 3.84 -13.30 15.84
CA ILE A 5 4.02 -12.75 17.19
C ILE A 5 4.72 -11.39 17.08
N TYR A 6 5.80 -11.32 16.29
CA TYR A 6 6.52 -10.06 16.06
C TYR A 6 5.66 -9.03 15.34
N THR A 7 4.90 -9.42 14.30
CA THR A 7 4.08 -8.45 13.57
C THR A 7 2.94 -7.86 14.38
N ALA A 8 2.57 -8.37 15.56
CA ALA A 8 1.49 -7.78 16.36
C ALA A 8 1.93 -6.50 17.12
N ASP A 9 3.20 -6.41 17.53
CA ASP A 9 3.64 -5.45 18.55
C ASP A 9 3.68 -3.99 18.07
N PHE A 10 3.85 -3.76 16.76
CA PHE A 10 3.85 -2.40 16.19
C PHE A 10 2.50 -2.03 15.57
N SER A 11 1.55 -1.54 16.35
CA SER A 11 0.26 -1.06 15.82
C SER A 11 0.23 0.46 15.69
N TYR A 12 -0.35 0.97 14.61
CA TYR A 12 -0.63 2.40 14.48
C TYR A 12 -2.03 2.63 13.92
N ASN A 13 -2.80 3.47 14.61
CA ASN A 13 -4.14 3.85 14.20
C ASN A 13 -4.43 5.26 14.72
N SER A 14 -4.62 6.19 13.80
CA SER A 14 -5.06 7.56 14.04
C SER A 14 -6.23 7.90 13.11
N THR A 15 -6.72 9.13 13.20
CA THR A 15 -7.76 9.62 12.28
C THR A 15 -7.24 9.84 10.85
N GLN A 16 -5.92 9.95 10.66
CA GLN A 16 -5.30 10.23 9.37
C GLN A 16 -4.50 9.05 8.84
N CYS A 17 -3.89 8.24 9.70
CA CYS A 17 -3.01 7.15 9.29
C CYS A 17 -3.41 5.83 9.94
N PHE A 18 -3.29 4.75 9.17
CA PHE A 18 -3.61 3.41 9.60
C PHE A 18 -2.58 2.42 9.06
N LEU A 19 -2.11 1.51 9.92
CA LEU A 19 -1.23 0.41 9.54
C LEU A 19 -2.02 -0.90 9.52
N GLN A 20 -2.15 -1.50 8.34
CA GLN A 20 -2.66 -2.85 8.16
C GLN A 20 -1.50 -3.82 7.96
N LYS A 21 -1.52 -4.95 8.66
CA LYS A 21 -0.58 -6.07 8.43
C LYS A 21 -1.36 -7.33 8.14
N PHE A 22 -0.84 -8.16 7.25
CA PHE A 22 -1.40 -9.46 6.91
C PHE A 22 -0.27 -10.42 6.50
N SER A 23 0.01 -11.44 7.32
CA SER A 23 1.17 -12.33 7.11
C SER A 23 2.48 -11.53 7.01
N ASP A 24 3.07 -11.48 5.82
CA ASP A 24 4.29 -10.78 5.43
C ASP A 24 4.00 -9.47 4.68
N ASP A 25 2.74 -9.25 4.27
CA ASP A 25 2.30 -8.01 3.64
C ASP A 25 1.97 -6.95 4.71
N SER A 26 2.37 -5.71 4.45
CA SER A 26 2.02 -4.55 5.28
C SER A 26 1.61 -3.39 4.38
N ALA A 27 0.59 -2.64 4.79
CA ALA A 27 0.10 -1.48 4.09
C ALA A 27 -0.08 -0.32 5.08
N ILE A 28 0.60 0.79 4.81
CA ILE A 28 0.41 2.05 5.52
C ILE A 28 -0.52 2.91 4.66
N VAL A 29 -1.64 3.31 5.23
CA VAL A 29 -2.63 4.16 4.58
C VAL A 29 -2.63 5.50 5.27
N GLY A 30 -2.38 6.58 4.53
CA GLY A 30 -2.37 7.95 5.03
C GLY A 30 -3.37 8.84 4.29
N LEU A 31 -4.16 9.59 5.03
CA LEU A 31 -5.06 10.63 4.52
C LEU A 31 -4.32 11.97 4.56
N ILE A 32 -3.82 12.41 3.40
CA ILE A 32 -3.11 13.67 3.25
C ILE A 32 -4.14 14.80 3.07
N LYS A 33 -4.13 15.77 3.99
CA LYS A 33 -4.97 16.98 3.92
C LYS A 33 -4.09 18.20 3.72
N ASP A 34 -4.51 19.11 2.84
CA ASP A 34 -3.80 20.37 2.56
C ASP A 34 -2.31 20.21 2.19
N GLY A 35 -1.95 19.03 1.66
CA GLY A 35 -0.55 18.69 1.34
C GLY A 35 0.31 18.31 2.54
N ASP A 36 -0.26 18.17 3.74
CA ASP A 36 0.46 17.70 4.92
C ASP A 36 0.51 16.17 4.94
N ASP A 37 1.67 15.61 4.58
CA ASP A 37 1.96 14.18 4.57
C ASP A 37 2.90 13.75 5.72
N LYS A 38 3.15 14.63 6.70
CA LYS A 38 4.14 14.41 7.76
C LYS A 38 3.84 13.19 8.61
N GLU A 39 2.58 12.98 8.98
CA GLU A 39 2.18 11.83 9.80
C GLU A 39 2.42 10.52 9.06
N TYR A 40 2.05 10.47 7.78
CA TYR A 40 2.30 9.33 6.90
C TYR A 40 3.80 9.02 6.76
N ARG A 41 4.62 10.04 6.51
CA ARG A 41 6.09 9.89 6.40
C ARG A 41 6.71 9.43 7.72
N ARG A 42 6.30 10.03 8.83
CA ARG A 42 6.77 9.65 10.16
C ARG A 42 6.42 8.21 10.48
N LEU A 43 5.17 7.80 10.27
CA LEU A 43 4.74 6.42 10.47
C LEU A 43 5.53 5.45 9.60
N THR A 44 5.80 5.81 8.35
CA THR A 44 6.63 4.99 7.47
C THR A 44 8.03 4.82 8.03
N GLN A 45 8.66 5.89 8.51
CA GLN A 45 9.99 5.82 9.13
C GLN A 45 9.97 5.00 10.43
N ASP A 46 9.02 5.27 11.32
CA ASP A 46 8.85 4.55 12.59
C ASP A 46 8.66 3.03 12.33
N PHE A 47 7.93 2.67 11.28
CA PHE A 47 7.74 1.28 10.86
C PHE A 47 9.03 0.66 10.29
N VAL A 48 9.78 1.39 9.46
CA VAL A 48 11.07 0.95 8.92
C VAL A 48 12.07 0.69 10.05
N ASP A 49 12.16 1.60 11.01
CA ASP A 49 13.05 1.49 12.17
C ASP A 49 12.65 0.29 13.04
N TRP A 50 11.35 0.11 13.28
CA TRP A 50 10.85 -1.05 14.01
C TRP A 50 11.17 -2.37 13.28
N CYS A 51 11.03 -2.43 11.96
CA CYS A 51 11.43 -3.60 11.18
C CYS A 51 12.92 -3.91 11.38
N GLN A 52 13.79 -2.90 11.30
CA GLN A 52 15.23 -3.08 11.50
C GLN A 52 15.57 -3.58 12.90
N LEU A 53 14.96 -2.99 13.94
CA LEU A 53 15.15 -3.39 15.34
C LEU A 53 14.70 -4.83 15.61
N ASN A 54 13.72 -5.32 14.85
CA ASN A 54 13.18 -6.69 14.97
C ASN A 54 13.76 -7.66 13.94
N TYR A 55 14.87 -7.30 13.27
CA TYR A 55 15.53 -8.12 12.27
C TYR A 55 14.63 -8.51 11.08
N LEU A 56 13.65 -7.68 10.75
CA LEU A 56 12.79 -7.80 9.58
C LEU A 56 13.37 -6.96 8.43
N GLN A 57 13.40 -7.54 7.24
CA GLN A 57 13.88 -6.86 6.04
C GLN A 57 12.70 -6.40 5.18
N ILE A 58 12.65 -5.10 4.90
CA ILE A 58 11.70 -4.53 3.95
C ILE A 58 12.27 -4.67 2.54
N ASN A 59 11.48 -5.24 1.63
CA ASN A 59 11.83 -5.31 0.23
C ASN A 59 11.37 -4.05 -0.52
N ALA A 60 12.19 -2.99 -0.47
CA ALA A 60 11.87 -1.70 -1.08
C ALA A 60 11.51 -1.80 -2.58
N SER A 61 12.14 -2.73 -3.33
CA SER A 61 11.83 -2.95 -4.76
C SER A 61 10.41 -3.47 -5.01
N LYS A 62 9.84 -4.21 -4.05
CA LYS A 62 8.46 -4.72 -4.09
C LYS A 62 7.46 -3.77 -3.45
N THR A 63 7.92 -2.85 -2.60
CA THR A 63 7.07 -1.80 -2.03
C THR A 63 6.63 -0.85 -3.15
N LYS A 64 5.33 -0.53 -3.16
CA LYS A 64 4.71 0.40 -4.11
C LYS A 64 3.92 1.43 -3.35
N GLU A 65 3.91 2.66 -3.86
CA GLU A 65 3.07 3.74 -3.37
C GLU A 65 1.90 3.93 -4.33
N LEU A 66 0.67 3.89 -3.83
CA LEU A 66 -0.53 4.18 -4.60
C LEU A 66 -1.14 5.48 -4.08
N VAL A 67 -1.05 6.54 -4.87
CA VAL A 67 -1.64 7.84 -4.52
C VAL A 67 -2.99 8.00 -5.19
N VAL A 68 -4.01 8.30 -4.39
CA VAL A 68 -5.38 8.58 -4.85
C VAL A 68 -5.65 10.06 -4.62
N ASP A 69 -5.85 10.81 -5.71
CA ASP A 69 -6.12 12.24 -5.67
C ASP A 69 -7.35 12.60 -6.51
N PHE A 70 -8.42 13.03 -5.84
CA PHE A 70 -9.68 13.44 -6.47
C PHE A 70 -9.76 14.94 -6.78
N ARG A 71 -8.71 15.72 -6.48
CA ARG A 71 -8.71 17.17 -6.74
C ARG A 71 -8.73 17.42 -8.25
N ARG A 72 -9.60 18.35 -8.68
CA ARG A 72 -9.71 18.76 -10.10
C ARG A 72 -8.42 19.40 -10.63
N HIS A 73 -7.72 20.11 -9.77
CA HIS A 73 -6.40 20.67 -10.04
C HIS A 73 -5.38 19.87 -9.24
N LYS A 74 -4.51 19.15 -9.95
CA LYS A 74 -3.37 18.48 -9.35
C LYS A 74 -2.46 19.55 -8.77
N HIS A 75 -2.46 19.69 -7.44
CA HIS A 75 -1.39 20.41 -6.77
C HIS A 75 -0.08 19.62 -6.93
N SER A 76 1.04 20.30 -6.64
CA SER A 76 2.41 19.80 -6.63
C SER A 76 2.48 18.30 -6.33
N SER A 77 3.19 17.56 -7.18
CA SER A 77 3.46 16.13 -6.94
C SER A 77 4.00 15.95 -5.52
N LEU A 78 3.42 15.00 -4.79
CA LEU A 78 4.01 14.57 -3.51
C LEU A 78 5.48 14.22 -3.77
N GLN A 79 6.35 14.64 -2.86
CA GLN A 79 7.76 14.25 -2.95
C GLN A 79 7.83 12.71 -2.90
N PRO A 80 8.64 12.07 -3.74
CA PRO A 80 8.79 10.61 -3.70
C PRO A 80 9.06 10.13 -2.28
N LEU A 81 8.39 9.04 -1.89
CA LEU A 81 8.69 8.37 -0.64
C LEU A 81 10.01 7.60 -0.81
N SER A 82 10.95 7.78 0.11
CA SER A 82 12.21 7.03 0.11
C SER A 82 12.26 6.10 1.31
N ILE A 83 12.54 4.82 1.08
CA ILE A 83 12.74 3.82 2.13
C ILE A 83 14.16 3.28 1.98
N GLN A 84 14.97 3.40 3.04
CA GLN A 84 16.36 2.92 3.06
C GLN A 84 17.22 3.51 1.91
N GLY A 85 16.94 4.76 1.53
CA GLY A 85 17.64 5.46 0.44
C GLY A 85 17.20 5.04 -0.97
N MET A 86 16.17 4.21 -1.10
CA MET A 86 15.56 3.84 -2.38
C MET A 86 14.22 4.56 -2.53
N ASP A 87 14.05 5.29 -3.63
CA ASP A 87 12.77 5.90 -3.97
C ASP A 87 11.75 4.80 -4.31
N ILE A 88 10.60 4.87 -3.66
CA ILE A 88 9.49 3.93 -3.84
C ILE A 88 8.74 4.30 -5.11
N GLU A 89 8.50 3.29 -5.95
CA GLU A 89 7.75 3.47 -7.17
C GLU A 89 6.29 3.83 -6.88
N THR A 90 5.85 4.98 -7.37
CA THR A 90 4.44 5.34 -7.43
C THR A 90 3.76 4.62 -8.59
N VAL A 91 2.67 3.91 -8.32
CA VAL A 91 1.93 3.12 -9.32
C VAL A 91 0.49 3.62 -9.46
N ASP A 92 -0.09 3.46 -10.64
CA ASP A 92 -1.50 3.80 -10.89
C ASP A 92 -2.48 2.70 -10.48
N SER A 93 -2.00 1.46 -10.33
CA SER A 93 -2.80 0.33 -9.89
C SER A 93 -1.94 -0.72 -9.21
N TYR A 94 -2.50 -1.37 -8.20
CA TYR A 94 -1.82 -2.40 -7.44
C TYR A 94 -2.80 -3.50 -7.02
N ARG A 95 -2.35 -4.76 -7.03
CA ARG A 95 -3.16 -5.89 -6.56
C ARG A 95 -2.81 -6.20 -5.11
N TYR A 96 -3.63 -5.69 -4.19
CA TYR A 96 -3.48 -5.91 -2.75
C TYR A 96 -4.42 -7.01 -2.28
N LEU A 97 -3.88 -8.09 -1.70
CA LEU A 97 -4.65 -9.23 -1.15
C LEU A 97 -5.73 -9.78 -2.10
N GLY A 98 -5.47 -9.76 -3.41
CA GLY A 98 -6.38 -10.26 -4.45
C GLY A 98 -7.38 -9.24 -4.98
N VAL A 99 -7.42 -8.01 -4.45
CA VAL A 99 -8.24 -6.91 -4.94
C VAL A 99 -7.37 -5.97 -5.78
N HIS A 100 -7.85 -5.59 -6.97
CA HIS A 100 -7.17 -4.59 -7.79
C HIS A 100 -7.62 -3.19 -7.37
N LEU A 101 -6.71 -2.44 -6.75
CA LEU A 101 -6.88 -1.03 -6.43
C LEU A 101 -6.29 -0.18 -7.54
N ASN A 102 -6.92 0.95 -7.87
CA ASN A 102 -6.39 1.92 -8.82
C ASN A 102 -6.43 3.34 -8.23
N ASN A 103 -5.67 4.24 -8.84
CA ASN A 103 -5.54 5.64 -8.42
C ASN A 103 -6.84 6.47 -8.58
N LYS A 104 -7.85 5.91 -9.26
CA LYS A 104 -9.21 6.47 -9.37
C LYS A 104 -10.14 5.95 -8.27
N LEU A 105 -9.68 4.97 -7.49
CA LEU A 105 -10.45 4.25 -6.47
C LEU A 105 -11.81 3.74 -6.99
N ASP A 106 -11.84 3.31 -8.24
CA ASP A 106 -13.02 2.70 -8.86
C ASP A 106 -12.85 1.18 -9.01
N TRP A 107 -13.94 0.49 -9.34
CA TRP A 107 -13.96 -0.97 -9.43
C TRP A 107 -13.64 -1.52 -10.82
N THR A 108 -13.24 -0.68 -11.78
CA THR A 108 -13.11 -1.08 -13.20
C THR A 108 -12.10 -2.20 -13.38
N HIS A 109 -10.85 -2.00 -12.94
CA HIS A 109 -9.78 -3.00 -13.05
C HIS A 109 -10.11 -4.30 -12.30
N ASN A 110 -10.70 -4.20 -11.10
CA ASN A 110 -11.07 -5.37 -10.31
C ASN A 110 -12.18 -6.18 -10.98
N SER A 111 -13.22 -5.50 -11.47
CA SER A 111 -14.35 -6.13 -12.15
C SER A 111 -13.91 -6.82 -13.43
N ASP A 112 -13.06 -6.17 -14.23
CA ASP A 112 -12.48 -6.74 -15.45
C ASP A 112 -11.62 -7.98 -15.15
N ALA A 113 -10.79 -7.91 -14.11
CA ALA A 113 -9.96 -9.03 -13.68
C ALA A 113 -10.82 -10.24 -13.25
N LEU A 114 -11.89 -10.00 -12.48
CA LEU A 114 -12.83 -11.03 -12.06
C LEU A 114 -13.60 -11.61 -13.25
N TYR A 115 -14.09 -10.76 -14.16
CA TYR A 115 -14.81 -11.18 -15.37
C TYR A 115 -13.94 -12.09 -16.23
N ARG A 116 -12.70 -11.68 -16.54
CA ARG A 116 -11.76 -12.47 -17.35
C ARG A 116 -11.42 -13.80 -16.69
N LYS A 117 -11.22 -13.80 -15.37
CA LYS A 117 -10.96 -15.02 -14.60
C LYS A 117 -12.15 -15.98 -14.65
N GLY A 118 -13.37 -15.46 -14.57
CA GLY A 118 -14.61 -16.22 -14.73
C GLY A 118 -14.72 -16.83 -16.14
N GLN A 119 -14.56 -16.00 -17.18
CA GLN A 119 -14.59 -16.44 -18.58
C GLN A 119 -13.59 -17.55 -18.89
N SER A 120 -12.34 -17.41 -18.44
CA SER A 120 -11.31 -18.44 -18.62
C SER A 120 -11.69 -19.77 -17.97
N ARG A 121 -12.30 -19.75 -16.79
CA ARG A 121 -12.74 -20.97 -16.08
C ARG A 121 -13.94 -21.63 -16.76
N LEU A 122 -14.88 -20.84 -17.27
CA LEU A 122 -16.03 -21.36 -18.02
C LEU A 122 -15.62 -21.98 -19.35
N TYR A 123 -14.62 -21.40 -20.02
CA TYR A 123 -14.08 -21.97 -21.26
C TYR A 123 -13.54 -23.39 -21.06
N LEU A 124 -12.93 -23.70 -19.90
CA LEU A 124 -12.44 -25.04 -19.58
C LEU A 124 -13.55 -26.08 -19.32
N LEU A 125 -14.80 -25.62 -19.15
CA LEU A 125 -15.97 -26.50 -18.95
C LEU A 125 -16.71 -26.80 -20.26
N ARG A 126 -16.23 -26.26 -21.38
CA ARG A 126 -16.79 -26.45 -22.72
C ARG A 126 -15.99 -27.48 -23.49
#